data_AF-Q3UTT3-F1
#
_entry.id   AF-Q3UTT3-F1
#
_cell.length_a   1.000
_cell.length_b   1.000
_cell.length_c   1.000
_cell.angle_alpha   90.00
_cell.angle_beta   90.00
_cell.angle_gamma   90.00
#
_symmetry.space_group_name_H-M   'P 1'
#
loop_
_entity.id
_entity.type
_entity.pdbx_description
1 polymer ?
#
loop_
_entity_poly.entity_id
_entity_poly.type
_entity_poly.pdbx_seq_one_letter_code
_entity_poly.pdbx_strand_id
1 'polypeptide(L)'
;MATSRGPVFLLLLLLYLLQMSDTSLIKLNENGYEDIIIAIDPAVPEDTTIIERMKEMVTKASTYLFEATEKRFFFKNVSILIPESWKDSPHYRRPKRESYKHADIKVAPPAFMGRDEPYTRQFTQCEEKAEYIHFTPDFVLGRKQDEYGDSGGEFG
;
A
#
# COMPACT_ATOMS: atom_id res chain seq x y z
N MET A 1 -10.88 -51.27 18.14
CA MET A 1 -10.16 -49.99 18.29
C MET A 1 -10.85 -48.95 17.42
N ALA A 2 -11.73 -48.14 18.00
CA ALA A 2 -12.34 -47.02 17.29
C ALA A 2 -11.32 -45.89 17.25
N THR A 3 -10.73 -45.65 16.08
CA THR A 3 -9.83 -44.52 15.87
C THR A 3 -10.67 -43.25 15.93
N SER A 4 -10.47 -42.46 16.98
CA SER A 4 -11.09 -41.13 17.12
C SER A 4 -10.55 -40.23 15.99
N ARG A 5 -11.31 -40.16 14.89
CA ARG A 5 -11.01 -39.28 13.73
C ARG A 5 -11.47 -37.83 13.96
N GLY A 6 -12.23 -37.59 15.03
CA GLY A 6 -12.77 -36.29 15.42
C GLY A 6 -11.70 -35.21 15.68
N PRO A 7 -10.67 -35.42 16.51
CA PRO A 7 -9.72 -34.37 16.86
C PRO A 7 -8.81 -33.98 15.68
N VAL A 8 -8.44 -34.94 14.83
CA VAL A 8 -7.62 -34.65 13.63
C VAL A 8 -8.44 -33.87 12.61
N PHE A 9 -9.71 -34.23 12.41
CA PHE A 9 -10.60 -33.49 11.52
C PHE A 9 -10.89 -32.07 12.03
N LEU A 10 -11.13 -31.90 13.33
CA LEU A 10 -11.28 -30.59 13.98
C LEU A 10 -10.00 -29.74 13.85
N LEU A 11 -8.82 -30.34 14.02
CA LEU A 11 -7.54 -29.64 13.86
C LEU A 11 -7.33 -29.19 12.40
N LEU A 12 -7.63 -30.06 11.43
CA LEU A 12 -7.55 -29.72 10.00
C LEU A 12 -8.55 -28.63 9.62
N LEU A 13 -9.76 -28.67 10.16
CA LEU A 13 -10.78 -27.63 9.94
C LEU A 13 -10.34 -26.28 10.54
N LEU A 14 -9.75 -26.29 11.74
CA LEU A 14 -9.22 -25.09 12.39
C LEU A 14 -8.06 -24.48 11.60
N LEU A 15 -7.14 -25.32 11.10
CA LEU A 15 -6.02 -24.91 10.25
C LEU A 15 -6.51 -24.34 8.90
N TYR A 16 -7.54 -24.94 8.32
CA TYR A 16 -8.16 -24.45 7.08
C TYR A 16 -8.82 -23.07 7.28
N LEU A 17 -9.54 -22.87 8.40
CA LEU A 17 -10.13 -21.57 8.75
C LEU A 17 -9.06 -20.50 9.01
N LEU A 18 -7.91 -20.87 9.58
CA LEU A 18 -6.79 -19.95 9.83
C LEU A 18 -6.09 -19.50 8.53
N GLN A 19 -6.02 -20.36 7.51
CA GLN A 19 -5.43 -20.04 6.21
C GLN A 19 -6.25 -19.05 5.38
N MET A 20 -7.55 -18.92 5.66
CA MET A 20 -8.49 -18.11 4.88
C MET A 20 -8.57 -16.64 5.37
N SER A 21 -7.53 -16.14 6.03
CA SER A 21 -7.48 -14.78 6.53
C SER A 21 -6.49 -13.94 5.72
N ASP A 22 -6.90 -13.51 4.53
CA ASP A 22 -6.21 -12.46 3.79
C ASP A 22 -6.51 -11.11 4.46
N THR A 23 -5.89 -10.89 5.62
CA THR A 23 -6.12 -9.67 6.39
C THR A 23 -5.28 -8.54 5.81
N SER A 24 -5.94 -7.56 5.20
CA SER A 24 -5.37 -6.22 5.05
C SER A 24 -4.79 -5.76 6.39
N LEU A 25 -3.56 -5.24 6.38
CA LEU A 25 -2.95 -4.70 7.60
C LEU A 25 -3.62 -3.40 8.03
N ILE A 26 -4.21 -2.67 7.07
CA ILE A 26 -4.92 -1.41 7.31
C ILE A 26 -6.03 -1.60 8.34
N LYS A 27 -6.03 -0.74 9.36
CA LYS A 27 -7.06 -0.67 10.38
C LYS A 27 -7.60 0.74 10.48
N LEU A 28 -8.86 0.85 10.83
CA LEU A 28 -9.45 2.11 11.24
C LEU A 28 -9.42 2.20 12.77
N ASN A 29 -8.69 3.16 13.31
CA ASN A 29 -8.54 3.39 14.73
C ASN A 29 -8.76 4.87 15.05
N GLU A 30 -9.76 5.16 15.88
CA GLU A 30 -10.14 6.55 16.25
C GLU A 30 -10.35 7.44 15.01
N ASN A 31 -11.04 6.91 13.99
CA ASN A 31 -11.28 7.51 12.68
C ASN A 31 -10.04 7.73 11.80
N GLY A 32 -8.86 7.33 12.26
CA GLY A 32 -7.63 7.34 11.48
C GLY A 32 -7.34 5.98 10.85
N TYR A 33 -7.05 5.94 9.56
CA TYR A 33 -6.48 4.74 8.94
C TYR A 33 -5.01 4.59 9.34
N GLU A 34 -4.67 3.44 9.89
CA GLU A 34 -3.31 3.06 10.32
C GLU A 34 -2.83 1.86 9.51
N ASP A 35 -1.51 1.59 9.57
CA ASP A 35 -0.86 0.43 8.95
C ASP A 35 -0.93 0.40 7.40
N ILE A 36 -1.03 1.56 6.74
CA ILE A 36 -0.93 1.67 5.28
C ILE A 36 0.52 1.51 4.85
N ILE A 37 0.79 0.63 3.87
CA ILE A 37 2.16 0.35 3.42
C ILE A 37 2.36 0.82 1.98
N ILE A 38 3.34 1.70 1.79
CA ILE A 38 3.84 2.12 0.48
C ILE A 38 5.22 1.50 0.30
N ALA A 39 5.46 0.77 -0.78
CA ALA A 39 6.75 0.13 -1.03
C ALA A 39 7.38 0.60 -2.33
N ILE A 40 8.66 0.96 -2.28
CA ILE A 40 9.45 1.27 -3.47
C ILE A 40 10.11 -0.03 -3.96
N ASP A 41 10.00 -0.29 -5.26
CA ASP A 41 10.60 -1.44 -5.91
C ASP A 41 12.12 -1.28 -6.02
N PRO A 42 12.92 -2.34 -5.80
CA PRO A 42 14.37 -2.26 -5.88
C PRO A 42 14.91 -1.85 -7.25
N ALA A 43 14.13 -1.99 -8.33
CA ALA A 43 14.50 -1.52 -9.66
C ALA A 43 14.36 0.01 -9.84
N VAL A 44 13.74 0.71 -8.89
CA VAL A 44 13.67 2.18 -8.92
C VAL A 44 15.02 2.76 -8.47
N PRO A 45 15.65 3.63 -9.28
CA PRO A 45 16.90 4.28 -8.91
C PRO A 45 16.73 5.16 -7.67
N GLU A 46 17.77 5.24 -6.85
CA GLU A 46 17.76 6.02 -5.61
C GLU A 46 17.55 7.51 -5.89
N ASP A 47 16.42 8.04 -5.42
CA ASP A 47 16.09 9.46 -5.42
C ASP A 47 15.29 9.79 -4.16
N THR A 48 15.93 10.49 -3.22
CA THR A 48 15.31 10.88 -1.95
C THR A 48 14.09 11.78 -2.13
N THR A 49 13.97 12.45 -3.28
CA THR A 49 12.81 13.29 -3.63
C THR A 49 11.53 12.45 -3.73
N ILE A 50 11.63 11.18 -4.12
CA ILE A 50 10.47 10.27 -4.18
C ILE A 50 9.86 10.12 -2.78
N ILE A 51 10.68 9.99 -1.73
CA ILE A 51 10.19 9.86 -0.35
C ILE A 51 9.45 11.12 0.08
N GLU A 52 10.02 12.30 -0.18
CA GLU A 52 9.38 13.57 0.19
C GLU A 52 8.08 13.81 -0.59
N ARG A 53 8.05 13.46 -1.88
CA ARG A 53 6.83 13.53 -2.69
C ARG A 53 5.75 12.56 -2.24
N MET A 54 6.10 11.34 -1.86
CA MET A 54 5.14 10.40 -1.28
C MET A 54 4.55 10.92 0.03
N LYS A 55 5.37 11.53 0.90
CA LYS A 55 4.86 12.18 2.12
C LYS A 55 3.89 13.31 1.79
N GLU A 56 4.22 14.16 0.82
CA GLU A 56 3.36 15.25 0.35
C GLU A 56 2.03 14.69 -0.19
N MET A 57 2.07 13.70 -1.08
CA MET A 57 0.89 13.05 -1.66
C MET A 57 -0.02 12.46 -0.58
N VAL A 58 0.53 11.70 0.36
CA VAL A 58 -0.23 11.10 1.48
C VAL A 58 -0.85 12.19 2.36
N THR A 59 -0.11 13.27 2.63
CA THR A 59 -0.60 14.39 3.46
C THR A 59 -1.77 15.09 2.78
N LYS A 60 -1.63 15.43 1.48
CA LYS A 60 -2.69 16.05 0.69
C LYS A 60 -3.91 15.14 0.58
N ALA A 61 -3.71 13.86 0.27
CA ALA A 61 -4.79 12.89 0.18
C ALA A 61 -5.52 12.70 1.52
N SER A 62 -4.78 12.74 2.64
CA SER A 62 -5.38 12.71 3.98
C SER A 62 -6.24 13.94 4.26
N THR A 63 -5.77 15.14 3.90
CA THR A 63 -6.54 16.38 4.04
C THR A 63 -7.80 16.32 3.20
N TYR A 64 -7.68 15.91 1.93
CA TYR A 64 -8.82 15.76 1.04
C TYR A 64 -9.84 14.75 1.58
N LEU A 65 -9.39 13.57 2.00
CA LEU A 65 -10.26 12.55 2.61
C LEU A 65 -10.97 13.10 3.86
N PHE A 66 -10.26 13.84 4.69
CA PHE A 66 -10.82 14.45 5.90
C PHE A 66 -11.90 15.47 5.56
N GLU A 67 -11.67 16.35 4.60
CA GLU A 67 -12.66 17.34 4.18
C GLU A 67 -13.87 16.68 3.50
N ALA A 68 -13.63 15.77 2.56
CA ALA A 68 -14.68 15.05 1.82
C ALA A 68 -15.55 14.17 2.72
N THR A 69 -15.03 13.71 3.85
CA THR A 69 -15.76 12.90 4.83
C THR A 69 -16.31 13.73 5.98
N GLU A 70 -16.48 15.04 5.81
CA GLU A 70 -17.01 15.97 6.81
C GLU A 70 -16.21 15.92 8.13
N LYS A 71 -14.88 15.92 8.01
CA LYS A 71 -13.92 15.92 9.11
C LYS A 71 -13.95 14.66 9.95
N ARG A 72 -14.19 13.50 9.31
CA ARG A 72 -14.25 12.20 9.99
C ARG A 72 -12.98 11.40 9.78
N PHE A 73 -12.64 11.05 8.55
CA PHE A 73 -11.60 10.07 8.27
C PHE A 73 -10.31 10.71 7.77
N PHE A 74 -9.17 10.18 8.19
CA PHE A 74 -7.85 10.68 7.78
C PHE A 74 -6.82 9.54 7.79
N PHE A 75 -5.65 9.76 7.18
CA PHE A 75 -4.52 8.84 7.29
C PHE A 75 -3.72 9.18 8.54
N LYS A 76 -3.65 8.25 9.48
CA LYS A 76 -3.00 8.43 10.79
C LYS A 76 -1.59 7.89 10.81
N ASN A 77 -1.35 6.72 10.23
CA ASN A 77 -0.01 6.14 10.14
C ASN A 77 0.22 5.45 8.78
N VAL A 78 1.30 5.85 8.10
CA VAL A 78 1.71 5.32 6.80
C VAL A 78 3.18 4.97 6.86
N SER A 79 3.51 3.73 6.50
CA SER A 79 4.87 3.20 6.46
C SER A 79 5.38 3.18 5.02
N ILE A 80 6.52 3.83 4.78
CA ILE A 80 7.22 3.78 3.49
C ILE A 80 8.36 2.77 3.60
N LEU A 81 8.30 1.70 2.80
CA LEU A 81 9.34 0.69 2.68
C LEU A 81 10.38 1.12 1.64
N ILE A 82 11.61 1.27 2.11
CA ILE A 82 12.78 1.55 1.28
C ILE A 82 13.42 0.21 0.85
N PRO A 83 13.74 0.01 -0.44
CA PRO A 83 14.34 -1.23 -0.92
C PRO A 83 15.79 -1.36 -0.47
N GLU A 84 16.26 -2.59 -0.38
CA GLU A 84 17.66 -2.90 -0.03
C GLU A 84 18.67 -2.42 -1.08
N SER A 85 18.22 -2.08 -2.29
CA SER A 85 19.09 -1.53 -3.35
C SER A 85 19.52 -0.08 -3.09
N TRP A 86 18.83 0.64 -2.21
CA TRP A 86 19.18 2.01 -1.84
C TRP A 86 20.19 2.02 -0.69
N LYS A 87 20.97 3.10 -0.57
CA LYS A 87 21.92 3.27 0.53
C LYS A 87 21.19 3.37 1.87
N ASP A 88 21.73 2.68 2.86
CA ASP A 88 21.21 2.75 4.22
C ASP A 88 21.40 4.15 4.82
N SER A 89 20.46 4.55 5.66
CA SER A 89 20.40 5.86 6.31
C SER A 89 20.09 5.67 7.78
N PRO A 90 20.71 6.45 8.69
CA PRO A 90 20.41 6.36 10.12
C PRO A 90 18.95 6.68 10.47
N HIS A 91 18.20 7.29 9.54
CA HIS A 91 16.77 7.56 9.69
C HIS A 91 15.87 6.37 9.38
N TYR A 92 16.40 5.35 8.69
CA TYR A 92 15.64 4.15 8.35
C TYR A 92 15.55 3.20 9.54
N ARG A 93 14.43 2.52 9.63
CA ARG A 93 14.16 1.54 10.68
C ARG A 93 13.83 0.22 10.03
N ARG A 94 14.27 -0.86 10.67
CA ARG A 94 13.95 -2.21 10.22
C ARG A 94 12.43 -2.42 10.27
N PRO A 95 11.80 -2.85 9.16
CA PRO A 95 10.37 -3.15 9.16
C PRO A 95 10.07 -4.30 10.12
N LYS A 96 8.91 -4.24 10.77
CA LYS A 96 8.48 -5.27 11.74
C LYS A 96 7.55 -6.27 11.08
N ARG A 97 6.53 -5.75 10.41
CA ARG A 97 5.46 -6.52 9.77
C ARG A 97 5.26 -6.15 8.31
N GLU A 98 5.76 -4.98 7.93
CA GLU A 98 5.66 -4.40 6.61
C GLU A 98 6.54 -5.19 5.64
N SER A 99 5.98 -5.57 4.49
CA SER A 99 6.73 -6.23 3.42
C SER A 99 6.21 -5.83 2.06
N TYR A 100 7.07 -5.88 1.06
CA TYR A 100 6.72 -5.53 -0.33
C TYR A 100 5.54 -6.36 -0.87
N LYS A 101 5.44 -7.63 -0.47
CA LYS A 101 4.33 -8.52 -0.88
C LYS A 101 2.96 -7.99 -0.43
N HIS A 102 2.88 -7.44 0.77
CA HIS A 102 1.64 -6.95 1.38
C HIS A 102 1.50 -5.42 1.30
N ALA A 103 2.26 -4.76 0.43
CA ALA A 103 2.17 -3.32 0.23
C ALA A 103 0.84 -2.95 -0.47
N ASP A 104 0.14 -1.96 0.08
CA ASP A 104 -1.09 -1.42 -0.48
C ASP A 104 -0.81 -0.53 -1.70
N ILE A 105 0.34 0.15 -1.70
CA ILE A 105 0.81 0.99 -2.80
C ILE A 105 2.23 0.56 -3.17
N LYS A 106 2.49 0.40 -4.46
CA LYS A 106 3.80 0.02 -5.00
C LYS A 106 4.28 1.10 -5.95
N VAL A 107 5.47 1.65 -5.66
CA VAL A 107 6.18 2.54 -6.56
C VAL A 107 7.20 1.71 -7.33
N ALA A 108 6.90 1.42 -8.58
CA ALA A 108 7.71 0.53 -9.41
C ALA A 108 7.83 1.08 -10.84
N PRO A 109 8.84 0.64 -11.62
CA PRO A 109 8.93 0.98 -13.03
C PRO A 109 7.62 0.67 -13.78
N PRO A 110 7.34 1.38 -14.89
CA PRO A 110 6.14 1.12 -15.67
C PRO A 110 6.13 -0.32 -16.19
N ALA A 111 4.97 -0.97 -16.17
CA ALA A 111 4.81 -2.35 -16.65
C ALA A 111 5.19 -2.50 -18.13
N PHE A 112 5.08 -1.41 -18.90
CA PHE A 112 5.50 -1.31 -20.29
C PHE A 112 6.22 0.02 -20.49
N MET A 113 7.34 0.00 -21.21
CA MET A 113 8.12 1.22 -21.47
C MET A 113 7.23 2.33 -22.04
N GLY A 114 7.29 3.51 -21.42
CA GLY A 114 6.50 4.70 -21.80
C GLY A 114 5.05 4.72 -21.34
N ARG A 115 4.57 3.69 -20.61
CA ARG A 115 3.26 3.70 -19.95
C ARG A 115 3.41 3.95 -18.45
N ASP A 116 3.59 5.22 -18.12
CA ASP A 116 3.75 5.67 -16.74
C ASP A 116 2.43 5.96 -16.01
N GLU A 117 1.34 5.38 -16.53
CA GLU A 117 -0.02 5.55 -16.04
C GLU A 117 -0.20 4.92 -14.65
N PRO A 118 -0.71 5.66 -13.65
CA PRO A 118 -1.06 5.09 -12.36
C PRO A 118 -2.27 4.17 -12.53
N TYR A 119 -2.26 3.00 -11.88
CA TYR A 119 -3.37 2.06 -11.97
C TYR A 119 -3.59 1.29 -10.66
N THR A 120 -4.81 0.78 -10.49
CA THR A 120 -5.13 -0.13 -9.39
C THR A 120 -5.22 -1.55 -9.93
N ARG A 121 -4.48 -2.48 -9.35
CA ARG A 121 -4.56 -3.89 -9.72
C ARG A 121 -5.71 -4.56 -8.97
N GLN A 122 -6.84 -4.71 -9.65
CA GLN A 122 -8.04 -5.35 -9.12
C GLN A 122 -8.47 -6.48 -10.07
N PHE A 123 -7.93 -7.68 -9.86
CA PHE A 123 -8.39 -8.90 -10.56
C PHE A 123 -9.52 -9.61 -9.81
N THR A 124 -9.94 -9.07 -8.68
CA THR A 124 -11.01 -9.57 -7.84
C THR A 124 -12.38 -9.07 -8.33
N GLN A 125 -13.45 -9.64 -7.78
CA GLN A 125 -14.82 -9.23 -8.10
C GLN A 125 -15.10 -7.80 -7.59
N CYS A 126 -16.20 -7.20 -8.04
CA CYS A 126 -16.70 -5.98 -7.42
C CYS A 126 -16.91 -6.22 -5.91
N GLU A 127 -16.73 -5.17 -5.10
CA GLU A 127 -16.80 -5.21 -3.62
C GLU A 127 -15.64 -5.89 -2.89
N GLU A 128 -14.73 -6.55 -3.62
CA GLU A 128 -13.49 -7.08 -3.05
C GLU A 128 -12.38 -6.03 -3.06
N LYS A 129 -11.48 -6.11 -2.06
CA LYS A 129 -10.30 -5.24 -2.01
C LYS A 129 -9.42 -5.48 -3.24
N ALA A 130 -8.91 -4.40 -3.84
CA ALA A 130 -7.85 -4.48 -4.83
C ALA A 130 -6.54 -5.04 -4.23
N GLU A 131 -5.69 -5.65 -5.06
CA GLU A 131 -4.41 -6.20 -4.59
C GLU A 131 -3.44 -5.09 -4.16
N TYR A 132 -3.28 -4.06 -4.98
CA TYR A 132 -2.47 -2.86 -4.69
C TYR A 132 -2.73 -1.76 -5.72
N ILE A 133 -2.34 -0.53 -5.37
CA ILE A 133 -2.20 0.60 -6.29
C ILE A 133 -0.76 0.63 -6.80
N HIS A 134 -0.56 0.83 -8.11
CA HIS A 134 0.73 0.99 -8.74
C HIS A 134 0.94 2.44 -9.16
N PHE A 135 2.09 2.99 -8.77
CA PHE A 135 2.57 4.27 -9.23
C PHE A 135 3.95 4.13 -9.87
N THR A 136 4.21 4.95 -10.88
CA THR A 136 5.55 5.11 -11.44
C THR A 136 6.33 6.18 -10.70
N PRO A 137 7.68 6.12 -10.69
CA PRO A 137 8.50 7.18 -10.14
C PRO A 137 8.20 8.55 -10.79
N ASP A 138 7.95 8.57 -12.10
CA ASP A 138 7.63 9.79 -12.83
C ASP A 138 6.29 10.39 -12.41
N PHE A 139 5.28 9.56 -12.16
CA PHE A 139 4.01 9.99 -11.59
C PHE A 139 4.20 10.58 -10.19
N VAL A 140 4.92 9.88 -9.30
CA VAL A 140 5.17 10.35 -7.92
C VAL A 140 5.96 11.66 -7.90
N LEU A 141 6.91 11.83 -8.82
CA LEU A 141 7.72 13.05 -8.94
C LEU A 141 6.96 14.22 -9.58
N GLY A 142 5.70 14.03 -9.99
CA GLY A 142 4.88 15.06 -10.61
C GLY A 142 5.22 15.36 -12.07
N ARG A 143 6.03 14.52 -12.72
CA ARG A 143 6.39 14.68 -14.14
C ARG A 143 5.21 14.42 -15.09
N LYS A 144 4.13 13.87 -14.55
CA LYS A 144 2.89 13.54 -15.25
C LYS A 144 1.68 14.38 -14.81
N GLN A 145 1.91 15.53 -14.18
CA GLN A 145 0.84 16.44 -13.75
C GLN A 145 -0.04 16.92 -14.91
N ASP A 146 0.54 17.17 -16.09
CA ASP A 146 -0.23 17.61 -17.26
C ASP A 146 -1.22 16.52 -17.76
N GLU A 147 -0.94 15.25 -17.47
CA GLU A 147 -1.75 14.10 -17.90
C GLU A 147 -2.77 13.68 -16.83
N TYR A 148 -2.40 13.73 -15.55
CA TYR A 148 -3.18 13.14 -14.45
C TYR A 148 -3.57 14.14 -13.33
N GLY A 149 -3.18 15.40 -13.44
CA GLY A 149 -3.41 16.41 -12.41
C GLY A 149 -2.47 16.27 -11.21
N ASP A 150 -2.74 17.02 -10.13
CA ASP A 150 -1.93 16.94 -8.92
C ASP A 150 -2.12 15.58 -8.24
N SER A 151 -1.01 14.89 -7.98
CA SER A 151 -0.97 13.54 -7.44
C SER A 151 -1.49 13.42 -6.00
N GLY A 152 -1.83 14.55 -5.36
CA GLY A 152 -2.37 14.67 -4.01
C GLY A 152 -3.87 14.94 -3.91
N GLY A 153 -4.61 15.05 -5.01
CA GLY A 153 -6.08 15.14 -4.99
C GLY A 153 -6.68 16.51 -5.28
N GLU A 154 -6.16 17.24 -6.27
CA GLU A 154 -6.97 18.26 -6.95
C GLU A 154 -7.62 17.64 -8.19
N PHE A 155 -8.76 16.97 -8.00
CA PHE A 155 -9.69 16.71 -9.10
C PHE A 155 -10.59 17.94 -9.22
N GLY A 156 -10.18 18.90 -10.06
CA GLY A 156 -11.00 20.04 -10.48
C GLY A 156 -11.96 19.68 -11.59
#